data_AF-A0A1C6X0B5-F1
#
_entry.id   AF-A0A1C6X0B5-F1
#
_cell.length_a   1.000
_cell.length_b   1.000
_cell.length_c   1.000
_cell.angle_alpha   90.00
_cell.angle_beta   90.00
_cell.angle_gamma   90.00
#
_symmetry.space_group_name_H-M   'P 1'
#
loop_
_entity.id
_entity.type
_entity.pdbx_description
1 polymer ?
#
loop_
_entity_poly.entity_id
_entity_poly.type
_entity_poly.pdbx_seq_one_letter_code
_entity_poly.pdbx_strand_id
1 'polypeptide(L)'
;MSKKVCEAINSINALFKVEKKGSEIDINYDNSLKAYCPIPNNLNNQECVHYEAIISSAFIALLALLKNVDDDEDVLEDDKVAEYAILWLCYKINQRTHKYRNLNEFYMKYIKAIEKYFVEENGAKAYNSYKDLINKKPNLMNMNIKIISKFYEGLQILCSIYNEDKEKNIDCTKCPQKASEFVEKYKELNGDPNVTKDSPYYQVWSTLSTDYNNLKNECISKGVKSNDIPTLPDIKTTESPVQDSAEFSTQGSEASSSSSSIASKLIPGLLTFAIPLFLGVAYKYSLFGFDKRLHRQYLREKLKKIKKKMASYV
;
A
#
# COMPACT_ATOMS: atom_id res chain seq x y z
N MET A 1 7.16 -7.36 2.98
CA MET A 1 6.17 -6.58 3.74
C MET A 1 6.62 -6.60 5.18
N SER A 2 6.49 -5.50 5.93
CA SER A 2 6.83 -5.48 7.36
C SER A 2 5.59 -5.70 8.23
N LYS A 3 5.79 -6.19 9.45
CA LYS A 3 4.73 -6.35 10.46
C LYS A 3 3.92 -5.06 10.65
N LYS A 4 4.62 -3.92 10.62
CA LYS A 4 4.04 -2.59 10.85
C LYS A 4 3.01 -2.19 9.79
N VAL A 5 3.14 -2.66 8.54
CA VAL A 5 2.11 -2.48 7.51
C VAL A 5 0.81 -3.15 7.93
N CYS A 6 0.88 -4.41 8.37
CA CYS A 6 -0.26 -5.17 8.82
C CYS A 6 -0.90 -4.57 10.09
N GLU A 7 -0.08 -4.10 11.03
CA GLU A 7 -0.56 -3.40 12.22
C GLU A 7 -1.29 -2.09 11.88
N ALA A 8 -0.80 -1.33 10.90
CA ALA A 8 -1.45 -0.11 10.43
C ALA A 8 -2.82 -0.44 9.81
N ILE A 9 -2.89 -1.46 8.95
CA ILE A 9 -4.14 -1.93 8.34
C ILE A 9 -5.15 -2.39 9.40
N ASN A 10 -4.72 -3.22 10.36
CA ASN A 10 -5.57 -3.71 11.43
C ASN A 10 -6.06 -2.56 12.33
N SER A 11 -5.18 -1.60 12.64
CA SER A 11 -5.53 -0.42 13.43
C SER A 11 -6.64 0.40 12.75
N ILE A 12 -6.52 0.64 11.45
CA ILE A 12 -7.55 1.38 10.69
C ILE A 12 -8.87 0.60 10.62
N ASN A 13 -8.80 -0.73 10.42
CA ASN A 13 -9.99 -1.58 10.41
C ASN A 13 -10.76 -1.52 11.75
N ALA A 14 -10.06 -1.34 12.88
CA ALA A 14 -10.68 -1.22 14.19
C ALA A 14 -11.37 0.14 14.43
N LEU A 15 -11.08 1.17 13.62
CA LEU A 15 -11.65 2.51 13.81
C LEU A 15 -13.09 2.65 13.29
N PHE A 16 -13.65 1.64 12.63
CA PHE A 16 -15.04 1.68 12.22
C PHE A 16 -15.62 0.27 12.13
N LYS A 17 -16.92 0.16 12.45
CA LYS A 17 -17.69 -1.07 12.36
C LYS A 17 -18.99 -0.76 11.62
N VAL A 18 -19.31 -1.62 10.67
CA VAL A 18 -20.55 -1.51 9.90
C VAL A 18 -21.45 -2.67 10.29
N GLU A 19 -22.55 -2.35 10.95
CA GLU A 19 -23.58 -3.30 11.39
C GLU A 19 -24.78 -3.23 10.45
N LYS A 20 -25.39 -4.39 10.17
CA LYS A 20 -26.62 -4.46 9.37
C LYS A 20 -27.78 -4.83 10.30
N LYS A 21 -28.72 -3.91 10.49
CA LYS A 21 -29.96 -4.14 11.24
C LYS A 21 -31.11 -4.19 10.22
N GLY A 22 -31.44 -5.38 9.74
CA GLY A 22 -32.45 -5.55 8.69
C GLY A 22 -32.02 -4.91 7.37
N SER A 23 -32.78 -3.91 6.90
CA SER A 23 -32.46 -3.11 5.72
C SER A 23 -31.59 -1.88 6.01
N GLU A 24 -31.44 -1.50 7.28
CA GLU A 24 -30.71 -0.31 7.69
C GLU A 24 -29.25 -0.65 7.99
N ILE A 25 -28.35 0.24 7.56
CA ILE A 25 -26.90 0.11 7.77
C ILE A 25 -26.52 1.14 8.82
N ASP A 26 -26.06 0.64 9.96
CA ASP A 26 -25.54 1.46 11.05
C ASP A 26 -24.01 1.44 10.97
N ILE A 27 -23.38 2.61 10.94
CA ILE A 27 -21.93 2.72 10.84
C ILE A 27 -21.42 3.50 12.04
N ASN A 28 -20.80 2.78 12.96
CA ASN A 28 -20.09 3.37 14.07
C ASN A 28 -18.63 3.58 13.67
N TYR A 29 -18.09 4.76 13.92
CA TYR A 29 -16.69 5.08 13.65
C TYR A 29 -16.10 5.94 14.75
N ASP A 30 -14.80 5.76 14.99
CA ASP A 30 -14.07 6.50 16.00
C ASP A 30 -13.92 7.98 15.59
N ASN A 31 -14.09 8.88 16.56
CA ASN A 31 -13.99 10.33 16.34
C ASN A 31 -12.63 10.77 15.76
N SER A 32 -11.57 9.96 15.85
CA SER A 32 -10.29 10.24 15.18
C SER A 32 -10.42 10.35 13.66
N LEU A 33 -11.37 9.65 13.04
CA LEU A 33 -11.64 9.76 11.60
C LEU A 33 -12.34 11.08 11.23
N LYS A 34 -12.91 11.82 12.18
CA LYS A 34 -13.55 13.13 11.87
C LYS A 34 -12.59 14.13 11.23
N ALA A 35 -11.30 14.05 11.57
CA ALA A 35 -10.25 14.95 11.08
C ALA A 35 -10.08 14.95 9.54
N TYR A 36 -10.52 13.89 8.86
CA TYR A 36 -10.45 13.78 7.41
C TYR A 36 -11.83 13.65 6.75
N CYS A 37 -12.91 13.88 7.50
CA CYS A 37 -14.27 13.89 6.97
C CYS A 37 -14.56 15.18 6.19
N PRO A 38 -15.47 15.14 5.20
CA PRO A 38 -15.97 16.35 4.58
C PRO A 38 -16.77 17.20 5.57
N ILE A 39 -16.95 18.49 5.27
CA ILE A 39 -17.93 19.35 5.94
C ILE A 39 -19.22 19.26 5.12
N PRO A 40 -20.30 18.65 5.64
CA PRO A 40 -21.57 18.57 4.93
C PRO A 40 -22.16 19.97 4.72
N ASN A 41 -22.84 20.22 3.60
CA ASN A 41 -23.38 21.54 3.25
C ASN A 41 -24.33 22.16 4.30
N ASN A 42 -24.90 21.34 5.19
CA ASN A 42 -25.86 21.73 6.22
C ASN A 42 -25.28 21.72 7.64
N LEU A 43 -23.97 21.47 7.79
CA LEU A 43 -23.29 21.34 9.06
C LEU A 43 -22.06 22.24 9.11
N ASN A 44 -21.74 22.74 10.30
CA ASN A 44 -20.57 23.60 10.52
C ASN A 44 -19.35 22.80 11.01
N ASN A 45 -19.47 21.48 11.16
CA ASN A 45 -18.44 20.58 11.65
C ASN A 45 -18.11 19.48 10.63
N GLN A 46 -16.86 18.97 10.70
CA GLN A 46 -16.43 17.82 9.91
C GLN A 46 -17.15 16.56 10.39
N GLU A 47 -17.87 15.90 9.49
CA GLU A 47 -18.64 14.70 9.81
C GLU A 47 -18.77 13.77 8.60
N CYS A 48 -18.50 12.49 8.83
CA CYS A 48 -18.65 11.47 7.81
C CYS A 48 -20.08 10.91 7.85
N VAL A 49 -20.95 11.49 7.03
CA VAL A 49 -22.40 11.18 7.03
C VAL A 49 -22.71 9.84 6.36
N HIS A 50 -21.87 9.39 5.42
CA HIS A 50 -22.10 8.17 4.64
C HIS A 50 -20.85 7.28 4.62
N TYR A 51 -21.03 6.00 4.28
CA TYR A 51 -19.95 5.01 4.21
C TYR A 51 -18.76 5.48 3.39
N GLU A 52 -19.00 6.07 2.21
CA GLU A 52 -17.94 6.55 1.33
C GLU A 52 -17.11 7.65 1.99
N ALA A 53 -17.73 8.53 2.79
CA ALA A 53 -16.99 9.55 3.54
C ALA A 53 -16.11 8.91 4.63
N ILE A 54 -16.64 7.90 5.34
CA ILE A 54 -15.90 7.18 6.40
C ILE A 54 -14.70 6.46 5.78
N ILE A 55 -14.89 5.75 4.66
CA ILE A 55 -13.82 5.03 3.98
C ILE A 55 -12.78 5.99 3.39
N SER A 56 -13.19 7.12 2.80
CA SER A 56 -12.24 8.15 2.35
C SER A 56 -11.39 8.69 3.50
N SER A 57 -12.02 8.99 4.64
CA SER A 57 -11.30 9.45 5.83
C SER A 57 -10.33 8.38 6.35
N ALA A 58 -10.80 7.15 6.49
CA ALA A 58 -9.98 6.02 6.93
C ALA A 58 -8.82 5.70 5.97
N PHE A 59 -9.02 5.89 4.67
CA PHE A 59 -7.97 5.76 3.66
C PHE A 59 -6.87 6.81 3.83
N ILE A 60 -7.24 8.08 4.05
CA ILE A 60 -6.28 9.16 4.33
C ILE A 60 -5.51 8.87 5.62
N ALA A 61 -6.22 8.41 6.67
CA ALA A 61 -5.59 8.00 7.91
C ALA A 61 -4.62 6.82 7.71
N LEU A 62 -4.98 5.81 6.90
CA LEU A 62 -4.12 4.66 6.59
C LEU A 62 -2.82 5.10 5.90
N LEU A 63 -2.91 5.96 4.90
CA LEU A 63 -1.73 6.52 4.23
C LEU A 63 -0.84 7.27 5.22
N ALA A 64 -1.45 7.99 6.16
CA ALA A 64 -0.72 8.65 7.23
C ALA A 64 -0.01 7.67 8.14
N LEU A 65 -0.65 6.56 8.51
CA LEU A 65 0.00 5.52 9.32
C LEU A 65 1.15 4.87 8.57
N LEU A 66 0.93 4.46 7.32
CA LEU A 66 1.92 3.75 6.50
C LEU A 66 3.16 4.60 6.23
N LYS A 67 3.01 5.90 5.91
CA LYS A 67 4.17 6.81 5.79
C LYS A 67 4.94 7.00 7.10
N ASN A 68 4.28 6.75 8.23
CA ASN A 68 4.85 6.95 9.56
C ASN A 68 5.35 5.66 10.22
N VAL A 69 5.28 4.53 9.52
CA VAL A 69 5.94 3.27 9.89
C VAL A 69 7.46 3.53 9.85
N ASP A 70 8.03 3.90 11.01
CA ASP A 70 9.48 3.91 11.23
C ASP A 70 9.89 2.46 11.46
N ASP A 71 10.59 1.81 10.53
CA ASP A 71 11.68 0.94 10.95
C ASP A 71 12.94 1.81 10.91
N ASP A 72 13.74 1.78 11.97
CA ASP A 72 14.95 2.62 12.12
C ASP A 72 16.01 2.36 11.02
N GLU A 73 15.76 1.43 10.09
CA GLU A 73 16.61 1.11 8.93
C GLU A 73 15.91 1.21 7.56
N ASP A 74 14.57 1.19 7.45
CA ASP A 74 13.89 1.17 6.14
C ASP A 74 12.58 1.98 6.14
N VAL A 75 12.63 3.17 5.52
CA VAL A 75 11.43 3.94 5.18
C VAL A 75 10.71 3.19 4.05
N LEU A 76 9.44 2.80 4.27
CA LEU A 76 8.61 2.26 3.20
C LEU A 76 8.58 3.24 2.03
N GLU A 77 9.00 2.77 0.86
CA GLU A 77 8.93 3.55 -0.37
C GLU A 77 7.50 4.05 -0.58
N ASP A 78 7.37 5.34 -0.95
CA ASP A 78 6.07 5.98 -1.21
C ASP A 78 5.20 5.14 -2.16
N ASP A 79 5.82 4.45 -3.11
CA ASP A 79 5.16 3.58 -4.07
C ASP A 79 4.47 2.37 -3.41
N LYS A 80 5.14 1.70 -2.46
CA LYS A 80 4.55 0.58 -1.70
C LYS A 80 3.45 1.05 -0.76
N VAL A 81 3.63 2.23 -0.15
CA VAL A 81 2.59 2.86 0.68
C VAL A 81 1.32 3.09 -0.14
N ALA A 82 1.45 3.60 -1.37
CA ALA A 82 0.32 3.77 -2.29
C ALA A 82 -0.39 2.46 -2.59
N GLU A 83 0.38 1.43 -2.96
CA GLU A 83 -0.14 0.12 -3.33
C GLU A 83 -0.95 -0.51 -2.22
N TYR A 84 -0.40 -0.63 -1.00
CA TYR A 84 -1.13 -1.24 0.12
C TYR A 84 -2.40 -0.47 0.50
N ALA A 85 -2.34 0.87 0.49
CA ALA A 85 -3.51 1.69 0.79
C ALA A 85 -4.59 1.55 -0.29
N ILE A 86 -4.21 1.51 -1.57
CA ILE A 86 -5.14 1.32 -2.69
C ILE A 86 -5.79 -0.07 -2.65
N LEU A 87 -5.00 -1.12 -2.36
CA LEU A 87 -5.52 -2.47 -2.15
C LEU A 87 -6.61 -2.47 -1.08
N TRP A 88 -6.32 -1.88 0.07
CA TRP A 88 -7.25 -1.75 1.19
C TRP A 88 -8.52 -0.98 0.80
N LEU A 89 -8.37 0.15 0.11
CA LEU A 89 -9.50 0.99 -0.30
C LEU A 89 -10.44 0.24 -1.26
N CYS A 90 -9.90 -0.36 -2.30
CA CYS A 90 -10.68 -1.13 -3.27
C CYS A 90 -11.42 -2.29 -2.62
N TYR A 91 -10.79 -3.01 -1.68
CA TYR A 91 -11.46 -4.05 -0.90
C TYR A 91 -12.64 -3.51 -0.10
N LYS A 92 -12.45 -2.40 0.64
CA LYS A 92 -13.53 -1.79 1.43
C LYS A 92 -14.66 -1.26 0.57
N ILE A 93 -14.37 -0.71 -0.60
CA ILE A 93 -15.39 -0.32 -1.57
C ILE A 93 -16.17 -1.56 -2.03
N ASN A 94 -15.47 -2.61 -2.48
CA ASN A 94 -16.09 -3.83 -3.01
C ASN A 94 -16.96 -4.58 -1.99
N GLN A 95 -16.63 -4.51 -0.69
CA GLN A 95 -17.44 -5.13 0.37
C GLN A 95 -18.84 -4.53 0.52
N ARG A 96 -19.05 -3.28 0.11
CA ARG A 96 -20.32 -2.57 0.36
C ARG A 96 -21.01 -2.09 -0.88
N THR A 97 -20.26 -1.78 -1.92
CA THR A 97 -20.80 -1.21 -3.14
C THR A 97 -20.11 -1.83 -4.35
N HIS A 98 -20.92 -2.43 -5.22
CA HIS A 98 -20.48 -2.85 -6.54
C HIS A 98 -20.74 -1.76 -7.59
N LYS A 99 -20.98 -0.52 -7.14
CA LYS A 99 -21.33 0.62 -8.01
C LYS A 99 -20.14 1.13 -8.81
N TYR A 100 -18.93 1.05 -8.26
CA TYR A 100 -17.72 1.59 -8.88
C TYR A 100 -17.00 0.48 -9.64
N ARG A 101 -16.75 0.72 -10.93
CA ARG A 101 -15.97 -0.21 -11.76
C ARG A 101 -14.47 -0.09 -11.46
N ASN A 102 -13.98 1.14 -11.36
CA ASN A 102 -12.58 1.48 -11.13
C ASN A 102 -12.44 2.49 -9.98
N LEU A 103 -11.22 2.60 -9.45
CA LEU A 103 -10.94 3.46 -8.30
C LEU A 103 -11.06 4.95 -8.63
N ASN A 104 -10.76 5.35 -9.87
CA ASN A 104 -10.78 6.75 -10.29
C ASN A 104 -12.15 7.42 -10.06
N GLU A 105 -13.25 6.73 -10.37
CA GLU A 105 -14.61 7.23 -10.13
C GLU A 105 -14.85 7.57 -8.65
N PHE A 106 -14.44 6.66 -7.75
CA PHE A 106 -14.56 6.87 -6.31
C PHE A 106 -13.64 8.01 -5.85
N TYR A 107 -12.38 7.99 -6.30
CA TYR A 107 -11.36 8.96 -5.93
C TYR A 107 -11.78 10.39 -6.29
N MET A 108 -12.25 10.61 -7.51
CA MET A 108 -12.68 11.94 -7.96
C MET A 108 -13.86 12.47 -7.13
N LYS A 109 -14.80 11.59 -6.76
CA LYS A 109 -16.03 11.99 -6.08
C LYS A 109 -15.89 12.14 -4.56
N TYR A 110 -15.13 11.27 -3.90
CA TYR A 110 -15.09 11.20 -2.43
C TYR A 110 -13.73 11.46 -1.81
N ILE A 111 -12.66 11.60 -2.61
CA ILE A 111 -11.34 11.95 -2.08
C ILE A 111 -10.95 13.33 -2.60
N LYS A 112 -10.90 13.50 -3.93
CA LYS A 112 -10.53 14.76 -4.57
C LYS A 112 -11.53 15.88 -4.28
N ALA A 113 -12.83 15.59 -4.30
CA ALA A 113 -13.86 16.58 -4.02
C ALA A 113 -13.82 17.13 -2.57
N ILE A 114 -13.17 16.40 -1.65
CA ILE A 114 -13.07 16.80 -0.24
C ILE A 114 -11.93 17.80 -0.01
N GLU A 115 -11.01 17.93 -0.97
CA GLU A 115 -9.84 18.83 -0.93
C GLU A 115 -10.18 20.26 -0.50
N LYS A 116 -11.28 20.80 -1.01
CA LYS A 116 -11.75 22.17 -0.72
C LYS A 116 -12.19 22.40 0.73
N TYR A 117 -12.31 21.36 1.54
CA TYR A 117 -12.78 21.43 2.92
C TYR A 117 -11.66 21.26 3.96
N PHE A 118 -10.41 21.07 3.55
CA PHE A 118 -9.29 21.04 4.48
C PHE A 118 -8.95 22.47 4.91
N VAL A 119 -9.34 22.82 6.13
CA VAL A 119 -9.00 24.09 6.78
C VAL A 119 -7.61 23.94 7.43
N GLU A 120 -6.67 24.80 7.04
CA GLU A 120 -5.33 25.01 7.64
C GLU A 120 -4.21 23.95 7.48
N GLU A 121 -2.98 24.44 7.70
CA GLU A 121 -1.68 23.90 7.23
C GLU A 121 -1.46 22.40 7.48
N ASN A 122 -1.99 21.81 8.55
CA ASN A 122 -1.67 20.43 8.92
C ASN A 122 -2.51 19.39 8.16
N GLY A 123 -3.82 19.63 7.99
CA GLY A 123 -4.70 18.74 7.21
C GLY A 123 -4.40 18.82 5.72
N ALA A 124 -4.17 20.04 5.22
CA ALA A 124 -3.83 20.29 3.83
C ALA A 124 -2.43 19.73 3.45
N LYS A 125 -1.40 19.89 4.30
CA LYS A 125 -0.07 19.30 4.06
C LYS A 125 -0.14 17.77 4.01
N ALA A 126 -0.88 17.14 4.92
CA ALA A 126 -1.06 15.69 4.95
C ALA A 126 -1.76 15.20 3.67
N TYR A 127 -2.93 15.79 3.36
CA TYR A 127 -3.69 15.47 2.14
C TYR A 127 -2.85 15.66 0.86
N ASN A 128 -2.14 16.79 0.72
CA ASN A 128 -1.29 17.03 -0.46
C ASN A 128 -0.17 16.00 -0.59
N SER A 129 0.47 15.60 0.51
CA SER A 129 1.50 14.56 0.50
C SER A 129 0.97 13.19 0.05
N TYR A 130 -0.29 12.88 0.37
CA TYR A 130 -0.95 11.64 -0.05
C TYR A 130 -1.47 11.72 -1.48
N LYS A 131 -2.05 12.86 -1.86
CA LYS A 131 -2.52 13.15 -3.22
C LYS A 131 -1.39 12.98 -4.24
N ASP A 132 -0.20 13.49 -3.97
CA ASP A 132 0.93 13.36 -4.89
C ASP A 132 1.36 11.90 -5.06
N LEU A 133 1.38 11.13 -3.96
CA LEU A 133 1.71 9.71 -3.97
C LEU A 133 0.69 8.90 -4.76
N ILE A 134 -0.59 9.23 -4.62
CA ILE A 134 -1.68 8.58 -5.33
C ILE A 134 -1.67 8.92 -6.83
N ASN A 135 -1.51 10.21 -7.17
CA ASN A 135 -1.51 10.68 -8.55
C ASN A 135 -0.33 10.12 -9.36
N LYS A 136 0.76 9.70 -8.71
CA LYS A 136 1.89 8.98 -9.32
C LYS A 136 1.55 7.55 -9.73
N LYS A 137 0.39 7.00 -9.34
CA LYS A 137 -0.05 5.64 -9.66
C LYS A 137 -1.33 5.63 -10.54
N PRO A 138 -1.32 6.26 -11.73
CA PRO A 138 -2.50 6.33 -12.60
C PRO A 138 -2.95 4.95 -13.09
N ASN A 139 -2.02 4.00 -13.22
CA ASN A 139 -2.33 2.64 -13.64
C ASN A 139 -3.21 1.91 -12.62
N LEU A 140 -2.94 2.08 -11.31
CA LEU A 140 -3.76 1.50 -10.23
C LEU A 140 -5.17 2.11 -10.18
N MET A 141 -5.31 3.38 -10.56
CA MET A 141 -6.59 4.09 -10.54
C MET A 141 -7.62 3.55 -11.52
N ASN A 142 -7.15 3.06 -12.66
CA ASN A 142 -8.02 2.57 -13.73
C ASN A 142 -8.31 1.07 -13.63
N MET A 143 -7.71 0.38 -12.66
CA MET A 143 -7.94 -1.03 -12.42
C MET A 143 -9.34 -1.33 -11.92
N ASN A 144 -9.79 -2.54 -12.22
CA ASN A 144 -11.04 -3.07 -11.73
C ASN A 144 -10.97 -3.29 -10.21
N ILE A 145 -11.86 -2.62 -9.48
CA ILE A 145 -11.93 -2.69 -8.01
C ILE A 145 -12.08 -4.13 -7.52
N LYS A 146 -12.85 -4.97 -8.23
CA LYS A 146 -13.07 -6.37 -7.86
C LYS A 146 -11.79 -7.20 -7.94
N ILE A 147 -10.96 -6.95 -8.95
CA ILE A 147 -9.68 -7.64 -9.11
C ILE A 147 -8.70 -7.18 -8.03
N ILE A 148 -8.58 -5.87 -7.80
CA ILE A 148 -7.76 -5.32 -6.70
C ILE A 148 -8.19 -5.85 -5.34
N SER A 149 -9.50 -5.97 -5.10
CA SER A 149 -10.05 -6.55 -3.88
C SER A 149 -9.53 -7.96 -3.62
N LYS A 150 -9.39 -8.80 -4.66
CA LYS A 150 -8.82 -10.15 -4.53
C LYS A 150 -7.34 -10.14 -4.16
N PHE A 151 -6.56 -9.18 -4.67
CA PHE A 151 -5.17 -9.01 -4.25
C PHE A 151 -5.07 -8.60 -2.77
N TYR A 152 -5.97 -7.75 -2.29
CA TYR A 152 -6.03 -7.41 -0.86
C TYR A 152 -6.37 -8.64 0.01
N GLU A 153 -7.24 -9.55 -0.45
CA GLU A 153 -7.47 -10.81 0.26
C GLU A 153 -6.17 -11.63 0.40
N GLY A 154 -5.33 -11.65 -0.64
CA GLY A 154 -3.98 -12.22 -0.56
C GLY A 154 -3.09 -11.51 0.46
N LEU A 155 -3.10 -10.17 0.48
CA LEU A 155 -2.39 -9.36 1.48
C LEU A 155 -2.84 -9.69 2.91
N GLN A 156 -4.14 -9.91 3.13
CA GLN A 156 -4.67 -10.30 4.44
C GLN A 156 -4.13 -11.65 4.91
N ILE A 157 -4.03 -12.63 4.00
CA ILE A 157 -3.43 -13.93 4.31
C ILE A 157 -1.98 -13.74 4.77
N LEU A 158 -1.18 -12.95 4.04
CA LEU A 158 0.19 -12.64 4.43
C LEU A 158 0.25 -11.94 5.80
N CYS A 159 -0.65 -11.00 6.07
CA CYS A 159 -0.70 -10.32 7.35
C CYS A 159 -1.05 -11.23 8.53
N SER A 160 -1.83 -12.28 8.30
CA SER A 160 -2.21 -13.25 9.34
C SER A 160 -1.07 -14.12 9.86
N ILE A 161 0.10 -14.08 9.19
CA ILE A 161 1.33 -14.75 9.61
C ILE A 161 1.98 -14.04 10.80
N TYR A 162 1.75 -12.75 10.98
CA TYR A 162 2.31 -12.00 12.10
C TYR A 162 1.53 -12.26 13.40
N ASN A 163 2.25 -12.38 14.52
CA ASN A 163 1.63 -12.42 15.85
C ASN A 163 1.11 -11.03 16.25
N GLU A 164 -0.12 -10.98 16.74
CA GLU A 164 -0.73 -9.75 17.28
C GLU A 164 -0.02 -9.31 18.59
N ASP A 165 0.40 -10.26 19.43
CA ASP A 165 0.84 -10.00 20.81
C ASP A 165 2.35 -9.95 21.04
N LYS A 166 3.18 -10.22 20.02
CA LYS A 166 4.65 -10.26 20.17
C LYS A 166 5.29 -9.13 19.38
N GLU A 167 6.09 -8.33 20.07
CA GLU A 167 6.64 -7.06 19.57
C GLU A 167 7.46 -7.21 18.27
N LYS A 168 7.97 -8.40 17.92
CA LYS A 168 8.83 -8.58 16.73
C LYS A 168 8.76 -9.90 15.95
N ASN A 169 7.87 -10.86 16.24
CA ASN A 169 8.03 -12.20 15.65
C ASN A 169 6.83 -12.70 14.84
N ILE A 170 7.08 -12.96 13.55
CA ILE A 170 6.34 -13.91 12.72
C ILE A 170 5.96 -15.15 13.55
N ASP A 171 4.71 -15.60 13.42
CA ASP A 171 4.27 -16.88 13.95
C ASP A 171 4.64 -18.00 12.99
N CYS A 172 5.85 -18.52 13.13
CA CYS A 172 6.37 -19.55 12.23
C CYS A 172 5.54 -20.84 12.25
N THR A 173 4.75 -21.07 13.30
CA THR A 173 3.84 -22.22 13.39
C THR A 173 2.71 -22.14 12.35
N LYS A 174 2.30 -20.92 11.98
CA LYS A 174 1.26 -20.66 10.97
C LYS A 174 1.80 -20.62 9.55
N CYS A 175 3.11 -20.49 9.35
CA CYS A 175 3.69 -20.30 8.02
C CYS A 175 3.26 -21.37 7.00
N PRO A 176 3.33 -22.69 7.28
CA PRO A 176 2.96 -23.73 6.30
C PRO A 176 1.50 -23.61 5.82
N GLN A 177 0.58 -23.42 6.77
CA GLN A 177 -0.85 -23.28 6.47
C GLN A 177 -1.13 -22.00 5.69
N LYS A 178 -0.66 -20.85 6.19
CA LYS A 178 -0.91 -19.55 5.54
C LYS A 178 -0.21 -19.39 4.21
N ALA A 179 0.96 -20.01 4.04
CA ALA A 179 1.63 -20.06 2.76
C ALA A 179 0.83 -20.87 1.73
N SER A 180 0.26 -22.01 2.13
CA SER A 180 -0.63 -22.80 1.28
C SER A 180 -1.87 -22.00 0.87
N GLU A 181 -2.55 -21.35 1.82
CA GLU A 181 -3.70 -20.46 1.54
C GLU A 181 -3.33 -19.33 0.56
N PHE A 182 -2.15 -18.70 0.74
CA PHE A 182 -1.68 -17.65 -0.16
C PHE A 182 -1.40 -18.18 -1.57
N VAL A 183 -0.75 -19.33 -1.71
CA VAL A 183 -0.45 -19.93 -3.01
C VAL A 183 -1.72 -20.34 -3.76
N GLU A 184 -2.75 -20.82 -3.06
CA GLU A 184 -4.06 -21.07 -3.67
C GLU A 184 -4.71 -19.78 -4.16
N LYS A 185 -4.69 -18.72 -3.34
CA LYS A 185 -5.21 -17.41 -3.74
C LYS A 185 -4.47 -16.82 -4.94
N TYR A 186 -3.15 -17.02 -4.97
CA TYR A 186 -2.29 -16.62 -6.07
C TYR A 186 -2.62 -17.35 -7.37
N LYS A 187 -2.90 -18.66 -7.31
CA LYS A 187 -3.35 -19.45 -8.47
C LYS A 187 -4.70 -18.97 -8.99
N GLU A 188 -5.63 -18.60 -8.10
CA GLU A 188 -6.92 -18.01 -8.49
C GLU A 188 -6.72 -16.72 -9.30
N LEU A 189 -5.85 -15.83 -8.82
CA LEU A 189 -5.49 -14.59 -9.52
C LEU A 189 -4.84 -14.87 -10.88
N ASN A 190 -4.04 -15.93 -11.00
CA ASN A 190 -3.40 -16.38 -12.26
C ASN A 190 -4.37 -17.06 -13.25
N GLY A 191 -5.59 -17.33 -12.81
CA GLY A 191 -6.68 -17.76 -13.67
C GLY A 191 -7.42 -16.61 -14.34
N ASP A 192 -7.27 -15.37 -13.85
CA ASP A 192 -8.00 -14.22 -14.39
C ASP A 192 -7.32 -13.68 -15.65
N PRO A 193 -8.00 -13.65 -16.81
CA PRO A 193 -7.41 -13.24 -18.08
C PRO A 193 -7.01 -11.76 -18.11
N ASN A 194 -7.54 -10.93 -17.21
CA ASN A 194 -7.15 -9.52 -17.11
C ASN A 194 -5.85 -9.32 -16.34
N VAL A 195 -5.34 -10.38 -15.70
CA VAL A 195 -4.24 -10.32 -14.76
C VAL A 195 -3.04 -11.06 -15.36
N THR A 196 -2.32 -10.35 -16.22
CA THR A 196 -1.15 -10.84 -16.96
C THR A 196 0.10 -10.04 -16.60
N LYS A 197 1.29 -10.50 -17.03
CA LYS A 197 2.55 -9.76 -16.84
C LYS A 197 2.55 -8.37 -17.49
N ASP A 198 1.84 -8.22 -18.60
CA ASP A 198 1.72 -6.95 -19.34
C ASP A 198 0.57 -6.09 -18.80
N SER A 199 -0.26 -6.64 -17.94
CA SER A 199 -1.37 -5.93 -17.32
C SER A 199 -0.86 -4.96 -16.26
N PRO A 200 -1.58 -3.86 -16.00
CA PRO A 200 -1.18 -2.94 -14.96
C PRO A 200 -1.14 -3.63 -13.58
N TYR A 201 -1.89 -4.73 -13.39
CA TYR A 201 -1.94 -5.51 -12.13
C TYR A 201 -0.61 -6.17 -11.77
N TYR A 202 0.28 -6.37 -12.75
CA TYR A 202 1.58 -6.98 -12.53
C TYR A 202 2.40 -6.27 -11.46
N GLN A 203 2.25 -4.94 -11.32
CA GLN A 203 2.95 -4.20 -10.28
C GLN A 203 2.53 -4.66 -8.87
N VAL A 204 1.23 -4.63 -8.57
CA VAL A 204 0.66 -5.08 -7.29
C VAL A 204 1.01 -6.54 -7.02
N TRP A 205 0.91 -7.34 -8.08
CA TRP A 205 1.24 -8.74 -8.04
C TRP A 205 2.70 -8.95 -7.62
N SER A 206 3.64 -8.31 -8.31
CA SER A 206 5.07 -8.40 -8.04
C SER A 206 5.39 -8.04 -6.59
N THR A 207 4.79 -6.97 -6.07
CA THR A 207 4.91 -6.55 -4.66
C THR A 207 4.49 -7.68 -3.71
N LEU A 208 3.33 -8.30 -3.91
CA LEU A 208 2.85 -9.40 -3.07
C LEU A 208 3.70 -10.67 -3.21
N SER A 209 4.21 -10.97 -4.40
CA SER A 209 5.15 -12.08 -4.63
C SER A 209 6.46 -11.87 -3.86
N THR A 210 7.02 -10.67 -3.92
CA THR A 210 8.22 -10.30 -3.16
C THR A 210 7.95 -10.39 -1.65
N ASP A 211 6.80 -9.91 -1.20
CA ASP A 211 6.41 -9.97 0.20
C ASP A 211 6.31 -11.40 0.72
N TYR A 212 5.67 -12.29 -0.06
CA TYR A 212 5.59 -13.71 0.23
C TYR A 212 6.97 -14.36 0.31
N ASN A 213 7.85 -14.11 -0.66
CA ASN A 213 9.19 -14.70 -0.68
C ASN A 213 10.03 -14.24 0.52
N ASN A 214 9.91 -12.97 0.91
CA ASN A 214 10.56 -12.45 2.10
C ASN A 214 10.04 -13.14 3.38
N LEU A 215 8.72 -13.27 3.51
CA LEU A 215 8.07 -13.99 4.61
C LEU A 215 8.51 -15.46 4.67
N LYS A 216 8.51 -16.15 3.52
CA LYS A 216 8.99 -17.52 3.37
C LYS A 216 10.42 -17.67 3.87
N ASN A 217 11.32 -16.80 3.44
CA ASN A 217 12.73 -16.84 3.84
C ASN A 217 12.90 -16.60 5.35
N GLU A 218 12.10 -15.70 5.94
CA GLU A 218 12.12 -15.45 7.39
C GLU A 218 11.58 -16.66 8.19
N CYS A 219 10.53 -17.34 7.70
CA CYS A 219 10.05 -18.56 8.33
C CYS A 219 11.12 -19.68 8.28
N ILE A 220 11.81 -19.83 7.14
CA ILE A 220 12.89 -20.82 6.97
C ILE A 220 14.07 -20.52 7.89
N SER A 221 14.49 -19.26 8.00
CA SER A 221 15.60 -18.88 8.88
C SER A 221 15.27 -19.11 10.37
N LYS A 222 13.98 -19.12 10.72
CA LYS A 222 13.46 -19.42 12.07
C LYS A 222 13.16 -20.92 12.29
N GLY A 223 13.55 -21.80 11.36
CA GLY A 223 13.55 -23.26 11.55
C GLY A 223 12.39 -24.02 10.90
N VAL A 224 11.54 -23.36 10.11
CA VAL A 224 10.53 -24.08 9.29
C VAL A 224 11.25 -24.77 8.12
N LYS A 225 10.92 -26.04 7.84
CA LYS A 225 11.53 -26.75 6.72
C LYS A 225 11.06 -26.12 5.40
N SER A 226 11.99 -25.92 4.47
CA SER A 226 11.69 -25.34 3.16
C SER A 226 10.59 -26.09 2.40
N ASN A 227 10.55 -27.43 2.54
CA ASN A 227 9.56 -28.30 1.89
C ASN A 227 8.14 -28.11 2.43
N ASP A 228 7.98 -27.54 3.63
CA ASP A 228 6.67 -27.29 4.25
C ASP A 228 6.07 -25.95 3.77
N ILE A 229 6.85 -25.12 3.07
CA ILE A 229 6.39 -23.83 2.54
C ILE A 229 6.38 -23.87 1.00
N PRO A 230 5.19 -23.89 0.37
CA PRO A 230 5.08 -24.01 -1.08
C PRO A 230 5.81 -22.88 -1.84
N THR A 231 6.16 -23.11 -3.08
CA THR A 231 6.66 -22.06 -3.99
C THR A 231 5.50 -21.44 -4.75
N LEU A 232 5.67 -20.17 -5.16
CA LEU A 232 4.72 -19.53 -6.06
C LEU A 232 4.85 -20.17 -7.44
N PRO A 233 3.73 -20.47 -8.12
CA PRO A 233 3.77 -20.86 -9.52
C PRO A 233 4.19 -19.68 -10.40
N ASP A 234 4.67 -19.98 -11.59
CA ASP A 234 5.00 -18.96 -12.58
C ASP A 234 3.76 -18.16 -13.00
N ILE A 235 3.95 -16.86 -13.18
CA ILE A 235 2.91 -15.97 -13.69
C ILE A 235 2.75 -16.26 -15.17
N LYS A 236 1.50 -16.50 -15.61
CA LYS A 236 1.21 -16.71 -17.03
C LYS A 236 1.61 -15.46 -17.81
N THR A 237 2.42 -15.66 -18.85
CA THR A 237 2.62 -14.64 -19.88
C THR A 237 1.48 -14.77 -20.87
N THR A 238 0.97 -13.66 -21.40
CA THR A 238 0.04 -13.73 -22.53
C THR A 238 0.84 -14.24 -23.72
N GLU A 239 0.72 -15.53 -24.05
CA GLU A 239 1.13 -16.00 -25.37
C GLU A 239 0.16 -15.38 -26.37
N SER A 240 0.58 -14.34 -27.07
CA SER A 240 -0.08 -13.96 -28.32
C SER A 240 -0.04 -15.20 -29.22
N PRO A 241 -1.16 -15.62 -29.83
CA PRO A 241 -1.12 -16.67 -30.85
C PRO A 241 -0.48 -16.05 -32.10
N VAL A 242 0.85 -16.00 -32.13
CA VAL A 242 1.57 -15.86 -33.39
C VAL A 242 1.62 -17.26 -33.97
N GLN A 243 1.00 -17.40 -35.13
CA GLN A 243 0.90 -18.64 -35.87
C GLN A 243 2.24 -19.36 -35.96
N ASP A 244 2.12 -20.65 -35.68
CA ASP A 244 3.01 -21.76 -36.00
C ASP A 244 3.74 -21.59 -37.34
N SER A 245 5.07 -21.71 -37.29
CA SER A 245 5.83 -22.48 -38.31
C SER A 245 7.24 -22.72 -37.80
N ALA A 246 7.52 -24.00 -37.50
CA ALA A 246 8.77 -24.76 -37.65
C ALA A 246 10.04 -23.94 -37.98
N GLU A 247 11.20 -24.15 -37.36
CA GLU A 247 11.94 -25.40 -37.50
C GLU A 247 13.13 -25.46 -36.53
N PHE A 248 13.45 -26.69 -36.17
CA PHE A 248 14.59 -27.16 -35.40
C PHE A 248 15.90 -27.00 -36.17
N SER A 249 16.92 -26.36 -35.60
CA SER A 249 18.32 -26.70 -35.89
C SER A 249 19.29 -26.20 -34.81
N THR A 250 19.83 -27.16 -34.06
CA THR A 250 21.13 -27.15 -33.39
C THR A 250 22.27 -26.75 -34.34
N GLN A 251 23.09 -25.76 -33.96
CA GLN A 251 24.56 -25.86 -34.08
C GLN A 251 25.27 -24.73 -33.31
N GLY A 252 26.26 -25.10 -32.50
CA GLY A 252 27.12 -24.16 -31.79
C GLY A 252 28.15 -23.49 -32.71
N SER A 253 28.71 -22.38 -32.24
CA SER A 253 30.00 -21.83 -32.68
C SER A 253 30.44 -20.77 -31.68
N GLU A 254 31.57 -21.02 -31.02
CA GLU A 254 32.37 -20.02 -30.31
C GLU A 254 32.92 -18.99 -31.31
N ALA A 255 32.93 -17.70 -30.95
CA ALA A 255 33.88 -16.73 -31.48
C ALA A 255 34.01 -15.48 -30.59
N SER A 256 35.23 -15.32 -30.08
CA SER A 256 35.96 -14.19 -29.50
C SER A 256 35.45 -12.74 -29.62
N SER A 257 35.59 -12.05 -28.47
CA SER A 257 36.18 -10.71 -28.24
C SER A 257 36.14 -9.64 -29.33
N SER A 258 35.64 -8.46 -28.96
CA SER A 258 36.29 -7.16 -29.27
C SER A 258 35.73 -6.04 -28.37
N SER A 259 36.62 -5.45 -27.58
CA SER A 259 36.42 -4.26 -26.75
C SER A 259 36.30 -2.98 -27.59
N SER A 260 35.55 -2.00 -27.09
CA SER A 260 35.64 -0.61 -27.57
C SER A 260 35.66 0.34 -26.37
N SER A 261 36.82 0.94 -26.14
CA SER A 261 37.09 1.97 -25.15
C SER A 261 36.92 3.35 -25.79
N ILE A 262 36.02 4.18 -25.27
CA ILE A 262 35.95 5.60 -25.62
C ILE A 262 36.31 6.42 -24.38
N ALA A 263 37.51 6.97 -24.42
CA ALA A 263 38.01 7.96 -23.49
C ALA A 263 37.20 9.26 -23.62
N SER A 264 36.73 9.80 -22.49
CA SER A 264 36.31 11.20 -22.39
C SER A 264 37.06 11.88 -21.24
N LYS A 265 37.88 12.87 -21.60
CA LYS A 265 38.51 13.84 -20.69
C LYS A 265 37.44 14.84 -20.26
N LEU A 266 37.23 15.02 -18.95
CA LEU A 266 36.44 16.12 -18.39
C LEU A 266 37.36 17.12 -17.68
N ILE A 267 37.15 18.39 -18.01
CA ILE A 267 37.84 19.58 -17.51
C ILE A 267 37.37 19.91 -16.08
N PRO A 268 38.25 20.21 -15.12
CA PRO A 268 37.86 20.63 -13.79
C PRO A 268 37.85 22.16 -13.69
N GLY A 269 36.68 22.77 -13.53
CA GLY A 269 36.62 24.21 -13.30
C GLY A 269 35.22 24.79 -13.27
N LEU A 270 34.48 24.54 -12.18
CA LEU A 270 33.32 25.36 -11.73
C LEU A 270 32.80 24.80 -10.39
N LEU A 271 33.53 25.06 -9.30
CA LEU A 271 33.16 24.58 -7.97
C LEU A 271 33.45 25.63 -6.89
N THR A 272 32.85 26.83 -6.99
CA THR A 272 33.01 27.85 -5.92
C THR A 272 31.81 28.77 -5.63
N PHE A 273 30.61 28.62 -6.21
CA PHE A 273 29.53 29.61 -5.99
C PHE A 273 28.14 29.08 -5.57
N ALA A 274 28.03 27.89 -4.97
CA ALA A 274 26.71 27.35 -4.61
C ALA A 274 26.33 27.43 -3.12
N ILE A 275 27.21 27.90 -2.23
CA ILE A 275 27.04 27.73 -0.77
C ILE A 275 25.93 28.61 -0.14
N PRO A 276 25.59 29.83 -0.61
CA PRO A 276 24.50 30.60 0.00
C PRO A 276 23.08 30.12 -0.38
N LEU A 277 22.90 29.42 -1.52
CA LEU A 277 21.60 28.95 -1.98
C LEU A 277 21.12 27.67 -1.28
N PHE A 278 22.05 26.80 -0.84
CA PHE A 278 21.70 25.56 -0.14
C PHE A 278 21.26 25.77 1.32
N LEU A 279 21.74 26.82 2.00
CA LEU A 279 21.35 27.11 3.38
C LEU A 279 19.88 27.59 3.48
N GLY A 280 19.40 28.39 2.52
CA GLY A 280 18.00 28.81 2.46
C GLY A 280 17.04 27.65 2.18
N VAL A 281 17.46 26.68 1.37
CA VAL A 281 16.70 25.45 1.08
C VAL A 281 16.70 24.52 2.29
N ALA A 282 17.86 24.30 2.93
CA ALA A 282 17.97 23.48 4.14
C ALA A 282 17.17 24.04 5.32
N TYR A 283 17.14 25.36 5.51
CA TYR A 283 16.35 26.00 6.58
C TYR A 283 14.84 25.81 6.36
N LYS A 284 14.37 25.93 5.11
CA LYS A 284 12.96 25.69 4.75
C LYS A 284 12.57 24.22 4.95
N TYR A 285 13.44 23.26 4.62
CA TYR A 285 13.22 21.83 4.88
C TYR A 285 13.34 21.44 6.36
N SER A 286 14.20 22.12 7.12
CA SER A 286 14.38 21.91 8.56
C SER A 286 13.14 22.35 9.34
N LEU A 287 12.62 23.56 9.08
CA LEU A 287 11.39 24.06 9.71
C LEU A 287 10.17 23.19 9.34
N PHE A 288 10.07 22.74 8.08
CA PHE A 288 9.02 21.80 7.63
C PHE A 288 9.14 20.39 8.24
N GLY A 289 10.35 19.99 8.63
CA GLY A 289 10.63 18.73 9.31
C GLY A 289 10.11 18.71 10.74
N PHE A 290 10.15 19.85 11.44
CA PHE A 290 9.60 19.97 12.80
C PHE A 290 8.08 19.86 12.84
N ASP A 291 7.36 20.52 11.93
CA ASP A 291 5.90 20.38 11.80
C ASP A 291 5.48 18.94 11.50
N LYS A 292 6.19 18.27 10.58
CA LYS A 292 5.96 16.85 10.27
C LYS A 292 6.22 15.95 11.48
N ARG A 293 7.26 16.24 12.29
CA ARG A 293 7.55 15.51 13.53
C ARG A 293 6.49 15.74 14.60
N LEU A 294 5.98 16.96 14.76
CA LEU A 294 4.89 17.28 15.70
C LEU A 294 3.58 16.62 15.28
N HIS A 295 3.22 16.66 13.99
CA HIS A 295 2.04 15.96 13.47
C HIS A 295 2.15 14.44 13.65
N ARG A 296 3.34 13.88 13.42
CA ARG A 296 3.67 12.47 13.66
C ARG A 296 3.54 12.10 15.14
N GLN A 297 4.03 12.95 16.05
CA GLN A 297 3.86 12.76 17.49
C GLN A 297 2.39 12.83 17.91
N TYR A 298 1.62 13.77 17.36
CA TYR A 298 0.19 13.91 17.62
C TYR A 298 -0.62 12.68 17.18
N LEU A 299 -0.36 12.14 15.98
CA LEU A 299 -1.02 10.93 15.50
C LEU A 299 -0.61 9.69 16.32
N ARG A 300 0.67 9.58 16.72
CA ARG A 300 1.15 8.54 17.63
C ARG A 300 0.49 8.62 19.00
N GLU A 301 0.37 9.82 19.56
CA GLU A 301 -0.34 10.10 20.81
C GLU A 301 -1.80 9.69 20.73
N LYS A 302 -2.51 10.03 19.64
CA LYS A 302 -3.88 9.60 19.41
C LYS A 302 -3.99 8.08 19.28
N LEU A 303 -3.11 7.44 18.51
CA LEU A 303 -3.07 5.97 18.39
C LEU A 303 -2.77 5.28 19.72
N LYS A 304 -1.83 5.81 20.50
CA LYS A 304 -1.53 5.31 21.85
C LYS A 304 -2.74 5.45 22.77
N LYS A 305 -3.46 6.56 22.70
CA LYS A 305 -4.73 6.76 23.44
C LYS A 305 -5.82 5.79 22.99
N ILE A 306 -5.90 5.49 21.69
CA ILE A 306 -6.83 4.52 21.11
C ILE A 306 -6.49 3.09 21.57
N LYS A 307 -5.21 2.65 21.44
CA LYS A 307 -4.74 1.35 21.95
C LYS A 307 -4.99 1.19 23.45
N LYS A 308 -4.72 2.22 24.25
CA LYS A 308 -4.96 2.22 25.71
C LYS A 308 -6.45 2.10 26.06
N LYS A 309 -7.34 2.70 25.26
CA LYS A 309 -8.80 2.55 25.43
C LYS A 309 -9.28 1.15 25.05
N MET A 310 -8.74 0.53 24.01
CA MET A 310 -9.11 -0.85 23.64
C MET A 310 -8.70 -1.86 24.71
N ALA A 311 -7.53 -1.68 25.32
CA ALA A 311 -7.04 -2.53 26.41
C ALA A 311 -7.84 -2.40 27.72
N SER A 312 -8.66 -1.36 27.89
CA SER A 312 -9.51 -1.19 29.08
C SER A 312 -10.93 -1.78 28.93
N TYR A 313 -11.24 -2.38 27.77
CA TYR A 313 -12.52 -3.06 27.50
C TYR A 313 -12.38 -4.60 27.44
N VAL A 314 -11.20 -5.13 27.82
CA VAL A 314 -10.94 -6.55 28.09
C VAL A 314 -10.76 -6.71 29.60
#